data_AF-A0A380DRK4-F1
#
_entry.id   AF-A0A380DRK4-F1
#
_cell.length_a   1.000
_cell.length_b   1.000
_cell.length_c   1.000
_cell.angle_alpha   90.00
_cell.angle_beta   90.00
_cell.angle_gamma   90.00
#
_symmetry.space_group_name_H-M   'P 1'
#
loop_
_entity.id
_entity.type
_entity.pdbx_description
1 polymer ?
#
loop_
_entity_poly.entity_id
_entity_poly.type
_entity_poly.pdbx_seq_one_letter_code
_entity_poly.pdbx_strand_id
1 'polypeptide(L)' 'MTREKGSFSSEFKLQMVRLYENGKPRNEIIHEYDLTPSALGNG' A
#
# COMPACT_ATOMS: atom_id res chain seq x y z
N MET A 1 13.37 18.40 -10.98
CA MET A 1 12.91 18.05 -9.63
C MET A 1 12.98 16.55 -9.49
N THR A 2 13.98 16.05 -8.76
CA THR A 2 14.08 14.62 -8.41
C THR A 2 12.88 14.28 -7.56
N ARG A 3 11.96 13.44 -8.07
CA ARG A 3 10.88 12.85 -7.27
C ARG A 3 11.57 12.09 -6.14
N GLU A 4 11.55 12.68 -4.95
CA GLU A 4 12.02 12.05 -3.74
C GLU A 4 11.21 10.76 -3.61
N LYS A 5 11.88 9.62 -3.67
CA LYS A 5 11.22 8.34 -3.42
C LYS A 5 10.78 8.39 -1.98
N GLY A 6 9.54 8.83 -1.75
CA GLY A 6 8.91 8.78 -0.45
C GLY A 6 8.87 7.32 -0.03
N SER A 7 9.80 6.91 0.83
CA SER A 7 9.70 5.63 1.49
C SER A 7 8.37 5.62 2.24
N PHE A 8 7.46 4.74 1.86
CA PHE A 8 6.21 4.58 2.60
C PHE A 8 6.54 4.34 4.07
N SER A 9 6.06 5.23 4.95
CA SER A 9 6.22 5.11 6.40
C SER A 9 5.67 3.76 6.87
N SER A 10 6.24 3.21 7.94
CA SER A 10 5.74 1.98 8.57
C SER A 10 4.26 2.08 8.94
N GLU A 11 3.78 3.25 9.38
CA GLU A 11 2.37 3.50 9.66
C GLU A 11 1.48 3.38 8.42
N PHE A 12 1.93 3.91 7.29
CA PHE A 12 1.20 3.83 6.03
C PHE A 12 1.05 2.36 5.60
N LYS A 13 2.13 1.57 5.69
CA LYS A 13 2.08 0.13 5.40
C LYS A 13 1.09 -0.60 6.31
N LEU A 14 1.08 -0.28 7.61
CA LEU A 14 0.14 -0.84 8.57
C LEU A 14 -1.32 -0.45 8.24
N GLN A 15 -1.57 0.77 7.77
CA GLN A 15 -2.91 1.15 7.30
C GLN A 15 -3.36 0.31 6.10
N MET A 16 -2.47 0.07 5.13
CA MET A 16 -2.80 -0.74 3.96
C MET A 16 -3.08 -2.21 4.32
N VAL A 17 -2.29 -2.79 5.23
CA VAL A 17 -2.53 -4.15 5.75
C VAL A 17 -3.87 -4.23 6.47
N ARG A 18 -4.20 -3.25 7.32
CA ARG A 18 -5.50 -3.20 8.01
C ARG A 18 -6.67 -3.16 7.04
N LEU A 19 -6.59 -2.38 5.96
CA LEU A 19 -7.64 -2.35 4.93
C LEU A 19 -7.86 -3.75 4.33
N TYR A 20 -6.77 -4.45 4.03
CA TYR A 20 -6.83 -5.82 3.51
C TYR A 20 -7.44 -6.80 4.53
N GLU A 21 -7.02 -6.74 5.80
CA GLU A 21 -7.56 -7.56 6.89
C GLU A 21 -9.05 -7.29 7.16
N ASN A 22 -9.52 -6.06 6.92
CA ASN A 22 -10.93 -5.69 7.01
C ASN A 22 -11.77 -6.17 5.82
N GLY A 23 -11.18 -6.93 4.89
CA GLY A 23 -11.87 -7.52 3.74
C GLY A 23 -11.91 -6.64 2.50
N LYS A 24 -11.22 -5.48 2.49
CA LYS A 24 -11.08 -4.69 1.27
C LYS A 24 -10.16 -5.44 0.30
N PRO A 25 -10.58 -5.70 -0.95
CA PRO A 25 -9.78 -6.47 -1.87
C PRO A 25 -8.50 -5.71 -2.23
N ARG A 26 -7.40 -6.46 -2.34
CA ARG A 26 -6.07 -5.94 -2.66
C ARG A 26 -6.05 -5.03 -3.89
N ASN A 27 -6.83 -5.37 -4.92
CA ASN A 27 -6.92 -4.57 -6.15
C ASN A 27 -7.49 -3.16 -5.90
N GLU A 28 -8.52 -3.03 -5.06
CA GLU A 28 -9.07 -1.72 -4.71
C GLU A 28 -8.07 -0.88 -3.90
N ILE A 29 -7.38 -1.49 -2.94
CA ILE A 29 -6.36 -0.77 -2.14
C ILE A 29 -5.22 -0.29 -3.04
N ILE A 30 -4.78 -1.13 -3.97
CA ILE A 30 -3.74 -0.78 -4.94
C ILE A 30 -4.17 0.37 -5.84
N HIS A 31 -5.40 0.35 -6.34
CA HIS A 31 -5.92 1.37 -7.24
C HIS A 31 -6.18 2.71 -6.54
N GLU A 32 -6.77 2.67 -5.34
CA GLU A 32 -7.14 3.86 -4.56
C GLU A 32 -5.92 4.66 -4.08
N TYR A 33 -4.83 3.97 -3.77
CA TYR A 33 -3.62 4.57 -3.20
C TYR A 33 -2.42 4.57 -4.18
N ASP A 34 -2.65 4.27 -5.46
CA ASP A 34 -1.62 4.17 -6.51
C ASP A 34 -0.39 3.34 -6.07
N LEU A 35 -0.66 2.21 -5.42
CA LEU A 35 0.40 1.37 -4.86
C LEU A 35 0.98 0.45 -5.90
N THR A 36 2.25 0.08 -5.71
CA THR A 36 2.77 -1.06 -6.44
C THR A 36 2.17 -2.36 -5.86
N PRO A 37 1.94 -3.40 -6.69
CA PRO A 37 1.50 -4.70 -6.18
C PRO A 37 2.42 -5.24 -5.06
N SER A 38 3.71 -4.95 -5.13
CA SER A 38 4.68 -5.31 -4.09
C SER A 38 4.46 -4.65 -2.72
N ALA A 39 3.63 -3.60 -2.61
CA ALA A 39 3.42 -2.84 -1.37
C ALA A 39 2.68 -3.62 -0.28
N LEU A 40 1.82 -4.57 -0.66
CA LEU A 40 1.01 -5.37 0.28
C LEU A 40 1.58 -6.76 0.58
N GLY A 41 2.76 -7.09 0.04
CA GLY A 41 3.40 -8.39 0.22
C GLY A 41 2.71 -9.52 -0.55
N ASN A 42 3.50 -10.33 -1.25
CA ASN A 42 3.14 -11.68 -1.70
C ASN A 42 4.46 -12.45 -1.58
N GLY A 43 4.68 -13.04 -0.41
CA GLY A 43 5.89 -13.78 -0.05
C GLY A 43 5.71 -14.36 1.33
#